data_AF-A0A6A5RBQ3-F1
#
_entry.id   AF-A0A6A5RBQ3-F1
#
_cell.length_a   1.000
_cell.length_b   1.000
_cell.length_c   1.000
_cell.angle_alpha   90.00
_cell.angle_beta   90.00
_cell.angle_gamma   90.00
#
_symmetry.space_group_name_H-M   'P 1'
#
loop_
_entity.id
_entity.type
_entity.pdbx_description
1 polymer ?
#
loop_
_entity_poly.entity_id
_entity_poly.type
_entity_poly.pdbx_seq_one_letter_code
_entity_poly.pdbx_strand_id
1 'polypeptide(L)' 'YGLFLLDEKKLPDDSKDIKGVDIVAIHGLNGDAYTTWQHENGTLWLRDLLPNDLPGSRVFTYGY' A
#
# COMPACT_ATOMS: atom_id res chain seq x y z
N TYR A 1 13.35 -6.57 9.54
CA TYR A 1 12.91 -6.93 8.18
C TYR A 1 11.51 -7.52 8.27
N GLY A 2 10.63 -7.22 7.32
CA GLY A 2 9.26 -7.72 7.40
C GLY A 2 8.29 -7.04 6.45
N LEU A 3 7.07 -7.58 6.44
CA LEU A 3 5.94 -7.08 5.68
C LEU A 3 5.12 -6.12 6.56
N PHE A 4 4.91 -4.91 6.08
CA PHE A 4 4.19 -3.85 6.79
C PHE A 4 2.96 -3.43 6.00
N LEU A 5 1.79 -3.44 6.64
CA LEU A 5 0.54 -2.95 6.05
C LEU A 5 0.56 -1.42 5.99
N LEU A 6 0.35 -0.86 4.80
CA LEU A 6 0.28 0.58 4.55
C LEU A 6 -1.15 1.09 4.54
N ASP A 7 -2.07 0.36 3.90
CA ASP A 7 -3.48 0.73 3.82
C ASP A 7 -4.39 -0.50 3.76
N GLU A 8 -5.49 -0.43 4.51
CA GLU A 8 -6.62 -1.36 4.45
C GLU A 8 -7.92 -0.55 4.51
N LYS A 9 -8.33 0.02 3.37
CA LYS A 9 -9.69 0.56 3.25
C LYS A 9 -10.69 -0.58 3.08
N LYS A 10 -11.32 -0.97 4.20
CA LYS A 10 -12.46 -1.91 4.17
C LYS A 10 -13.63 -1.26 3.44
N LEU A 11 -14.09 -1.93 2.38
CA LEU A 11 -15.33 -1.57 1.72
C LEU A 11 -16.51 -1.91 2.66
N PRO A 12 -17.65 -1.19 2.56
CA PRO A 12 -18.86 -1.53 3.30
C PRO A 12 -19.29 -2.98 3.00
N ASP A 13 -19.66 -3.71 4.06
CA ASP A 13 -19.85 -5.17 4.13
C ASP A 13 -20.99 -5.76 3.26
N ASP A 14 -21.63 -4.95 2.41
CA ASP A 14 -22.81 -5.36 1.63
C ASP A 14 -22.49 -5.91 0.23
N SER A 15 -21.22 -5.98 -0.16
CA SER A 15 -20.80 -6.50 -1.48
C SER A 15 -19.96 -7.76 -1.33
N LYS A 16 -20.62 -8.91 -1.33
CA LYS A 16 -19.99 -10.25 -1.29
C LYS A 16 -19.04 -10.56 -2.47
N ASP A 17 -18.81 -9.64 -3.41
CA ASP A 17 -18.07 -9.92 -4.65
C ASP A 17 -17.00 -8.89 -5.05
N ILE A 18 -16.67 -7.88 -4.24
CA ILE A 18 -15.47 -7.06 -4.54
C ILE A 18 -14.24 -7.83 -4.05
N LYS A 19 -13.65 -8.61 -4.94
CA LYS A 19 -12.32 -9.20 -4.72
C LYS A 19 -11.28 -8.08 -4.75
N GLY A 20 -11.01 -7.50 -3.58
CA GLY A 20 -9.89 -6.58 -3.39
C GLY A 20 -8.57 -7.24 -3.80
N VAL A 21 -7.65 -6.46 -4.34
CA VAL A 21 -6.32 -6.93 -4.71
C VAL A 21 -5.33 -6.70 -3.57
N ASP A 22 -4.40 -7.64 -3.39
CA ASP A 22 -3.28 -7.49 -2.48
C ASP A 22 -2.05 -7.02 -3.23
N ILE A 23 -1.44 -5.94 -2.76
CA ILE A 23 -0.27 -5.31 -3.37
C ILE A 23 0.88 -5.38 -2.37
N VAL A 24 2.00 -5.98 -2.78
CA VAL A 24 3.23 -6.03 -1.98
C VAL A 24 4.33 -5.28 -2.70
N ALA A 25 4.74 -4.14 -2.15
CA ALA A 25 5.82 -3.32 -2.68
C ALA A 25 7.17 -3.74 -2.06
N ILE A 26 8.16 -3.97 -2.91
CA ILE A 26 9.52 -4.35 -2.50
C ILE A 26 10.48 -3.29 -3.07
N HIS A 27 11.27 -2.67 -2.21
CA HIS A 27 12.22 -1.65 -2.64
C HIS A 27 13.50 -2.27 -3.24
N GLY A 28 14.18 -1.50 -4.09
CA GLY A 28 15.47 -1.86 -4.67
C GLY A 28 16.65 -1.66 -3.71
N LEU A 29 17.86 -1.85 -4.23
CA LEU A 29 19.12 -1.63 -3.51
C LEU A 29 19.19 -0.21 -2.94
N ASN A 30 19.69 -0.09 -1.70
CA ASN A 30 19.75 1.16 -0.94
C ASN A 30 18.40 1.86 -0.71
N GLY A 31 17.29 1.17 -0.99
CA GLY A 31 15.96 1.65 -0.64
C GLY A 31 15.61 1.33 0.81
N ASP A 32 14.54 1.96 1.27
CA ASP A 32 13.88 1.65 2.54
C ASP A 32 12.36 1.48 2.32
N ALA A 33 11.72 0.72 3.20
CA ALA A 33 10.33 0.30 3.06
C ALA A 33 9.33 1.46 2.97
N TYR A 34 9.67 2.65 3.48
CA TYR A 34 8.78 3.80 3.48
C TYR A 34 9.32 4.92 2.60
N THR A 35 10.58 5.31 2.80
CA THR A 35 11.15 6.48 2.13
C THR A 35 11.32 6.29 0.62
N THR A 36 11.48 5.05 0.14
CA THR A 36 11.50 4.75 -1.31
C THR A 36 10.23 5.23 -2.02
N TRP A 37 9.09 5.17 -1.34
CA TRP A 37 7.77 5.49 -1.90
C TRP A 37 7.26 6.86 -1.45
N GLN A 38 8.07 7.61 -0.69
CA GLN A 38 7.68 8.90 -0.13
C GLN A 38 8.28 10.02 -0.96
N HIS A 39 7.42 10.90 -1.46
CA HIS A 39 7.84 12.14 -2.09
C HIS A 39 8.33 13.15 -1.03
N GLU A 40 9.16 14.13 -1.42
CA GLU A 40 9.76 15.12 -0.52
C GLU A 40 8.73 15.96 0.25
N ASN A 41 7.51 16.08 -0.27
CA ASN A 41 6.39 16.74 0.39
C ASN A 41 5.73 15.89 1.50
N GLY A 42 6.24 14.68 1.77
CA GLY A 42 5.71 13.74 2.77
C GLY A 42 4.67 12.75 2.24
N THR A 43 4.22 12.87 0.99
CA THR A 43 3.22 11.95 0.41
C THR A 43 3.83 10.57 0.15
N LEU A 44 3.27 9.55 0.78
CA LEU A 44 3.59 8.14 0.55
C LEU A 44 2.60 7.57 -0.46
N TRP A 45 2.92 7.58 -1.75
CA TRP A 45 1.91 7.39 -2.80
C TRP A 45 1.16 6.04 -2.72
N LEU A 46 1.85 4.98 -2.26
CA LEU A 46 1.25 3.66 -2.02
C LEU A 46 0.12 3.67 -0.98
N ARG A 47 0.21 4.55 0.03
CA ARG A 47 -0.80 4.71 1.09
C ARG A 47 -1.79 5.82 0.77
N ASP A 48 -1.28 6.95 0.29
CA ASP A 48 -2.05 8.19 0.24
C ASP A 48 -2.83 8.35 -1.07
N LEU A 49 -2.34 7.76 -2.17
CA LEU A 49 -2.89 7.98 -3.51
C LEU A 49 -3.48 6.69 -4.09
N LEU A 50 -2.75 5.58 -4.03
CA LEU A 50 -3.14 4.29 -4.63
C LEU A 50 -4.52 3.78 -4.19
N PRO A 51 -4.95 3.90 -2.92
CA PRO A 51 -6.28 3.43 -2.53
C PRO A 51 -7.46 4.20 -3.15
N ASN A 52 -7.21 5.36 -3.78
CA ASN A 52 -8.25 6.10 -4.50
C ASN A 52 -8.45 5.52 -5.91
N ASP A 53 -7.36 5.02 -6.53
CA ASP A 53 -7.40 4.40 -7.86
C ASP A 53 -7.80 2.93 -7.79
N LEU A 54 -7.46 2.24 -6.68
CA LEU A 54 -7.81 0.85 -6.40
C LEU A 54 -8.56 0.72 -5.06
N PRO A 55 -9.84 1.13 -4.99
CA PRO A 55 -10.63 0.99 -3.77
C PRO A 55 -10.72 -0.47 -3.31
N GLY A 56 -10.53 -0.70 -2.00
CA GLY A 56 -10.55 -2.05 -1.42
C GLY A 56 -9.27 -2.85 -1.60
N SER A 57 -8.21 -2.27 -2.18
CA SER A 57 -6.89 -2.90 -2.19
C SER A 57 -6.27 -2.93 -0.80
N ARG A 58 -5.52 -3.98 -0.48
CA ARG A 58 -4.64 -4.01 0.69
C ARG A 58 -3.21 -3.79 0.21
N VAL A 59 -2.57 -2.76 0.73
CA VAL A 59 -1.24 -2.36 0.29
C VAL A 59 -0.23 -2.64 1.38
N PHE A 60 0.85 -3.32 1.04
CA PHE A 60 1.95 -3.65 1.92
C PHE A 60 3.28 -3.15 1.35
N THR A 61 4.24 -2.90 2.23
CA THR A 61 5.64 -2.67 1.87
C THR A 61 6.53 -3.66 2.62
N TYR A 62 7.59 -4.14 1.99
CA TYR A 62 8.57 -5.04 2.60
C TYR A 62 9.91 -4.33 2.78
N GLY A 63 10.46 -4.39 3.99
CA GLY A 63 11.80 -3.88 4.30
C GLY A 63 12.78 -5.00 4.62
N TYR A 64 13.97 -4.95 4.01
CA TYR A 64 15.13 -5.80 4.30
C TYR A 64 16.39 -4.98 4.62
#